data_AF-A0A0Q6GFD6-F1
#
_entry.id   AF-A0A0Q6GFD6-F1
#
_cell.length_a   1.000
_cell.length_b   1.000
_cell.length_c   1.000
_cell.angle_alpha   90.00
_cell.angle_beta   90.00
_cell.angle_gamma   90.00
#
_symmetry.space_group_name_H-M   'P 1'
#
loop_
_entity.id
_entity.type
_entity.pdbx_description
1 polymer ?
#
loop_
_entity_poly.entity_id
_entity_poly.type
_entity_poly.pdbx_seq_one_letter_code
_entity_poly.pdbx_strand_id
1 'polypeptide(L)' 'MAFYAWTIRVPNRQPIMRVTEIEQLHTVMGVLDLPGLQYAQDITVSVYGGVADSGKFRHVDVEDGFDWSMTWTKVTGATV' A
#
# COMPACT_ATOMS: atom_id res chain seq x y z
N MET A 1 -5.13 -10.40 14.98
CA MET A 1 -5.37 -9.70 13.71
C MET A 1 -4.84 -8.28 13.81
N ALA A 2 -4.15 -7.81 12.78
CA ALA A 2 -3.61 -6.45 12.72
C ALA A 2 -4.28 -5.71 11.56
N PHE A 3 -4.83 -4.54 11.86
CA PHE A 3 -5.36 -3.67 10.82
C PHE A 3 -4.29 -2.70 10.36
N TYR A 4 -4.39 -2.29 9.11
CA TYR A 4 -3.52 -1.31 8.49
C TYR A 4 -4.40 -0.23 7.88
N ALA A 5 -4.15 1.00 8.30
CA ALA A 5 -4.64 2.18 7.63
C ALA A 5 -3.71 2.46 6.45
N TRP A 6 -4.25 2.42 5.24
CA TRP A 6 -3.48 2.64 4.04
C TRP A 6 -4.16 3.64 3.12
N THR A 7 -3.33 4.32 2.32
CA THR A 7 -3.77 5.29 1.34
C THR A 7 -3.01 5.06 0.05
N ILE A 8 -3.74 4.81 -1.04
CA ILE A 8 -3.19 4.71 -2.39
C ILE A 8 -3.57 5.98 -3.15
N ARG A 9 -2.58 6.67 -3.70
CA ARG A 9 -2.75 7.86 -4.53
C ARG A 9 -2.31 7.53 -5.94
N VAL A 10 -3.24 7.68 -6.88
CA VAL A 10 -3.03 7.52 -8.32
C VAL A 10 -3.44 8.83 -8.99
N PRO A 11 -2.68 9.36 -9.95
CA PRO A 11 -2.99 10.57 -10.68
C PRO A 11 -4.32 10.39 -11.41
N ASN A 12 -5.06 11.49 -11.51
CA ASN A 12 -6.40 11.52 -12.12
C ASN A 12 -7.45 10.61 -11.44
N ARG A 13 -7.21 10.14 -10.21
CA ARG A 13 -8.18 9.39 -9.40
C ARG A 13 -8.26 9.93 -7.98
N GLN A 14 -9.40 9.69 -7.32
CA GLN A 14 -9.51 9.99 -5.91
C GLN A 14 -8.62 9.04 -5.09
N PRO A 15 -7.96 9.54 -4.03
CA PRO A 15 -7.14 8.70 -3.17
C PRO A 15 -8.01 7.65 -2.46
N ILE A 16 -7.57 6.39 -2.54
CA ILE A 16 -8.27 5.28 -1.90
C ILE A 16 -7.73 5.16 -0.48
N MET A 17 -8.58 5.42 0.51
CA MET A 17 -8.25 5.34 1.93
C MET A 17 -9.08 4.25 2.58
N ARG A 18 -8.44 3.25 3.18
CA ARG A 18 -9.15 2.20 3.92
C ARG A 18 -8.34 1.72 5.12
N VAL A 19 -9.05 1.12 6.06
CA VAL A 19 -8.49 0.41 7.21
C VAL A 19 -8.90 -1.05 7.09
N THR A 20 -7.96 -1.92 6.73
CA THR A 20 -8.22 -3.34 6.51
C THR A 20 -7.06 -4.19 6.97
N GLU A 21 -7.22 -5.50 6.93
CA GLU A 21 -6.10 -6.43 7.03
C GLU A 21 -5.17 -6.29 5.81
N ILE A 22 -3.93 -6.77 5.97
CA ILE A 22 -2.89 -6.67 4.94
C ILE A 22 -3.26 -7.46 3.67
N GLU A 23 -3.99 -8.58 3.81
CA GLU A 23 -4.43 -9.40 2.68
C GLU A 23 -5.40 -8.64 1.76
N GLN A 24 -6.29 -7.82 2.35
CA GLN A 24 -7.18 -6.96 1.56
C GLN A 24 -6.43 -5.84 0.85
N LEU A 25 -5.40 -5.28 1.48
CA LEU A 25 -4.52 -4.32 0.82
C LEU A 25 -3.83 -4.94 -0.40
N HIS A 26 -3.29 -6.15 -0.26
CA HIS A 26 -2.66 -6.88 -1.37
C HIS A 26 -3.66 -7.20 -2.49
N THR A 27 -4.89 -7.57 -2.14
CA THR A 27 -5.96 -7.79 -3.12
C THR A 27 -6.29 -6.53 -3.89
N VAL A 28 -6.46 -5.38 -3.20
CA VAL A 28 -6.75 -4.10 -3.86
C VAL A 28 -5.61 -3.69 -4.80
N MET A 29 -4.36 -3.88 -4.39
CA MET A 29 -3.20 -3.61 -5.25
C MET A 29 -3.20 -4.45 -6.53
N GLY A 30 -3.53 -5.74 -6.42
CA GLY A 30 -3.65 -6.63 -7.58
C GLY A 30 -4.79 -6.23 -8.52
N VAL A 31 -5.92 -5.76 -7.97
CA VAL A 31 -7.06 -5.28 -8.77
C VAL A 31 -6.74 -3.96 -9.48
N LEU A 32 -5.92 -3.10 -8.86
CA LEU A 32 -5.54 -1.82 -9.44
C LEU A 32 -4.52 -1.95 -10.57
N ASP A 33 -3.85 -3.09 -10.70
CA ASP A 33 -2.83 -3.39 -11.70
C ASP A 33 -1.79 -2.26 -11.82
N LEU A 34 -1.24 -1.87 -10.66
CA LEU A 34 -0.35 -0.70 -10.57
C LEU A 34 1.01 -1.00 -11.23
N PRO A 35 1.48 -0.15 -12.15
CA PRO A 35 2.77 -0.33 -12.82
C PRO A 35 3.92 -0.28 -11.81
N GLY A 36 4.97 -1.06 -12.08
CA GLY A 36 6.14 -1.20 -11.22
C GLY A 36 5.94 -2.10 -9.99
N LEU A 37 4.77 -2.71 -9.83
CA LEU A 37 4.49 -3.66 -8.76
C LEU A 37 4.43 -5.09 -9.29
N GLN A 38 5.45 -5.91 -9.01
CA GLN A 38 5.39 -7.35 -9.29
C GLN A 38 4.56 -8.11 -8.24
N TYR A 39 4.81 -7.87 -6.96
CA TYR A 39 3.99 -8.42 -5.88
C TYR A 39 3.73 -7.39 -4.80
N ALA A 40 2.48 -7.29 -4.35
CA ALA A 40 2.05 -6.38 -3.28
C ALA A 40 2.86 -6.55 -1.97
N GLN A 41 3.31 -7.77 -1.72
CA GLN A 41 4.15 -8.10 -0.56
C GLN A 41 5.52 -7.41 -0.61
N ASP A 42 6.13 -7.19 -1.79
CA ASP A 42 7.44 -6.53 -1.91
C ASP A 42 7.45 -5.11 -1.36
N ILE A 43 6.29 -4.43 -1.42
CA ILE A 43 6.15 -3.08 -0.85
C ILE A 43 6.06 -3.15 0.68
N THR A 44 5.28 -4.11 1.19
CA THR A 44 4.88 -4.14 2.60
C THR A 44 5.83 -4.94 3.51
N VAL A 45 6.69 -5.77 2.93
CA VAL A 45 7.67 -6.59 3.66
C VAL A 45 8.79 -5.73 4.23
N SER A 46 9.13 -5.99 5.48
CA SER A 46 10.31 -5.43 6.16
C SER A 46 11.54 -6.30 5.93
N VAL A 47 12.71 -5.74 6.21
CA VAL A 47 14.01 -6.46 6.14
C VAL A 47 14.07 -7.72 7.01
N TYR A 48 13.15 -7.89 7.96
CA TYR A 48 13.07 -9.04 8.87
C TYR A 48 12.07 -10.12 8.41
N GLY A 49 11.51 -10.00 7.20
CA GLY A 49 10.61 -11.02 6.62
C GLY A 49 9.16 -10.96 7.09
N GLY A 50 8.77 -9.93 7.83
CA GLY A 50 7.37 -9.66 8.23
C GLY A 50 6.85 -8.34 7.65
N VAL A 51 5.53 -8.10 7.73
CA VAL A 51 4.92 -6.83 7.29
C VAL A 51 5.40 -5.69 8.18
N ALA A 52 5.94 -4.63 7.57
CA ALA A 52 6.37 -3.44 8.29
C ALA A 52 5.16 -2.76 8.96
N ASP A 53 5.32 -2.36 10.22
CA ASP A 53 4.28 -1.64 10.96
C ASP A 53 3.90 -0.32 10.28
N SER A 54 4.79 0.29 9.50
CA SER A 54 4.43 1.40 8.62
C SER A 54 5.40 1.48 7.46
N GLY A 55 4.99 2.18 6.41
CA GLY A 55 5.86 2.45 5.28
C GLY A 55 5.25 3.40 4.28
N LYS A 56 6.11 3.84 3.35
CA LYS A 56 5.74 4.64 2.21
C LYS A 56 6.42 4.08 0.98
N PHE A 57 5.68 4.00 -0.10
CA PHE A 57 6.14 3.60 -1.41
C PHE A 57 5.73 4.67 -2.41
N ARG A 58 6.62 4.98 -3.33
CA ARG A 58 6.33 5.85 -4.45
C ARG A 58 6.97 5.26 -5.68
N HIS A 59 6.14 4.97 -6.66
CA HIS A 59 6.57 4.63 -7.99
C HIS A 59 6.48 5.88 -8.86
N VAL A 60 7.50 6.10 -9.67
CA VAL A 60 7.53 7.15 -10.67
C VAL A 60 7.99 6.49 -11.95
N ASP A 61 7.07 6.30 -12.88
CA ASP A 61 7.43 5.89 -14.23
C ASP A 61 7.78 7.13 -15.05
N VAL A 62 8.98 7.16 -15.60
CA VAL A 62 9.51 8.30 -16.37
C VAL A 62 9.06 8.22 -17.83
N GLU A 63 8.68 7.03 -18.32
CA GLU A 63 8.30 6.81 -19.71
C GLU A 63 6.81 7.13 -19.95
N ASP A 64 5.92 6.62 -19.10
CA ASP A 64 4.47 6.87 -19.21
C ASP A 64 3.97 8.03 -18.32
N GLY A 65 4.85 8.58 -17.48
CA GLY A 65 4.51 9.66 -16.54
C GLY A 65 3.54 9.23 -15.44
N PHE A 66 3.34 7.92 -15.26
CA PHE A 66 2.46 7.37 -14.25
C PHE A 66 3.17 7.34 -12.89
N ASP A 67 2.89 8.35 -12.07
CA ASP A 67 3.39 8.40 -10.70
C ASP A 67 2.32 7.86 -9.75
N TRP A 68 2.63 6.94 -8.85
CA TRP A 68 1.67 6.57 -7.81
C TRP A 68 2.38 6.40 -6.48
N SER A 69 1.65 6.62 -5.40
CA SER A 69 2.20 6.46 -4.06
C SER A 69 1.26 5.71 -3.16
N MET A 70 1.83 5.03 -2.19
CA MET A 70 1.10 4.28 -1.21
C MET A 70 1.76 4.44 0.14
N THR A 71 0.95 4.70 1.15
CA THR A 71 1.38 4.79 2.54
C THR A 71 0.55 3.83 3.35
N TRP A 72 1.16 3.09 4.27
CA TRP A 72 0.46 2.23 5.21
C TRP A 72 0.98 2.42 6.61
N THR A 73 0.11 2.22 7.59
CA THR A 73 0.43 2.27 9.00
C THR A 73 -0.46 1.28 9.72
N LYS A 74 0.14 0.43 10.53
CA LYS A 74 -0.52 -0.55 11.37
C LYS A 74 -1.26 0.19 12.45
N VAL A 75 -2.56 -0.04 12.48
CA VAL A 75 -3.44 0.36 13.55
C VAL A 75 -3.63 -0.88 14.41
N THR A 76 -2.82 -0.98 15.46
CA THR A 76 -3.18 -1.78 16.62
C THR A 76 -4.48 -1.17 17.15
N GLY A 77 -5.45 -2.00 17.54
CA GLY A 77 -6.67 -1.52 18.21
C GLY A 77 -6.31 -0.88 19.55
N ALA A 78 -5.78 0.33 19.53
CA ALA A 78 -5.63 1.17 20.70
C ALA A 78 -7.03 1.69 20.99
N THR A 79 -7.70 1.03 21.92
CA THR A 79 -8.85 1.54 22.64
C THR A 79 -8.50 2.95 23.11
N VAL A 80 -9.18 3.95 22.55
CA VAL A 80 -9.24 5.31 23.13
C VAL A 80 -10.15 5.30 24.35
#